data_AF-A0A167FFM9-F1
#
_entry.id   AF-A0A167FFM9-F1
#
_cell.length_a   1.000
_cell.length_b   1.000
_cell.length_c   1.000
_cell.angle_alpha   90.00
_cell.angle_beta   90.00
_cell.angle_gamma   90.00
#
_symmetry.space_group_name_H-M   'P 1'
#
loop_
_entity.id
_entity.type
_entity.pdbx_description
1 polymer ?
#
loop_
_entity_poly.entity_id
_entity_poly.type
_entity_poly.pdbx_seq_one_letter_code
_entity_poly.pdbx_strand_id
1 'polypeptide(L)'
;SLLEYLLAKYGKGKFVPTEEGWVDNLYYNHYSEGTLQPLLVMGYIFTLIPQRSPLIIRPIAHAICKNVLNMLVEPQVKTNAEMIEQHLAKSPSGWFAGGPEPTSADFLMSFACETLIARGGGAAGPKTKAFVELAHGRDAFKRALEKGGEYAYA
;
A
#
# COMPACT_ATOMS: atom_id res chain seq x y z
N SER A 1 3.70 16.12 -0.42
CA SER A 1 3.72 15.33 -1.66
C SER A 1 2.88 15.98 -2.77
N LEU A 2 2.97 15.53 -4.03
CA LEU A 2 2.10 16.04 -5.12
C LEU A 2 0.61 15.84 -4.78
N LEU A 3 0.27 14.75 -4.10
CA LEU A 3 -1.08 14.47 -3.64
C LEU A 3 -1.60 15.56 -2.70
N GLU A 4 -0.84 15.93 -1.67
CA GLU A 4 -1.23 16.99 -0.74
C GLU A 4 -1.47 18.32 -1.45
N TYR A 5 -0.65 18.65 -2.45
CA TYR A 5 -0.88 19.82 -3.29
C TYR A 5 -2.21 19.73 -4.05
N LEU A 6 -2.53 18.57 -4.64
CA LEU A 6 -3.79 18.36 -5.34
C LEU A 6 -4.99 18.49 -4.40
N LEU A 7 -4.89 17.95 -3.18
CA LEU A 7 -5.95 18.07 -2.17
C LEU A 7 -6.11 19.52 -1.69
N ALA A 8 -5.00 20.21 -1.41
CA ALA A 8 -5.02 21.62 -0.99
C ALA A 8 -5.60 22.53 -2.09
N LYS A 9 -5.23 22.30 -3.36
CA LYS A 9 -5.63 23.16 -4.49
C LYS A 9 -7.01 22.82 -5.04
N TYR A 10 -7.37 21.53 -5.15
CA TYR A 10 -8.57 21.07 -5.83
C TYR A 10 -9.56 20.33 -4.94
N GLY A 11 -9.17 19.94 -3.73
CA GLY A 11 -10.04 19.21 -2.79
C GLY A 11 -11.18 20.05 -2.23
N LYS A 12 -11.08 21.39 -2.26
CA LYS A 12 -12.11 22.32 -1.76
C LYS A 12 -12.59 21.98 -0.33
N GLY A 13 -11.64 21.68 0.56
CA GLY A 13 -11.92 21.28 1.94
C GLY A 13 -12.37 19.82 2.13
N LYS A 14 -12.41 19.01 1.07
CA LYS A 14 -12.62 17.56 1.16
C LYS A 14 -11.31 16.82 1.39
N PHE A 15 -11.42 15.59 1.89
CA PHE A 15 -10.29 14.69 2.17
C PHE A 15 -9.31 15.22 3.22
N VAL A 16 -9.81 16.09 4.10
CA VAL A 16 -9.07 16.64 5.24
C VAL A 16 -9.40 15.79 6.46
N PRO A 17 -8.42 15.34 7.25
CA PRO A 17 -8.68 14.61 8.48
C PRO A 17 -9.42 15.46 9.51
N THR A 18 -10.11 14.81 10.45
CA THR A 18 -10.57 15.50 11.68
C THR A 18 -9.37 15.83 12.57
N GLU A 19 -9.60 16.60 13.63
CA GLU A 19 -8.55 16.90 14.60
C GLU A 19 -7.98 15.63 15.24
N GLU A 20 -8.85 14.67 15.57
CA GLU A 20 -8.48 13.37 16.14
C GLU A 20 -7.73 12.50 15.13
N GLY A 21 -8.13 12.55 13.85
CA GLY A 21 -7.50 11.79 12.77
C GLY A 21 -6.23 12.41 12.19
N TRP A 22 -5.83 13.61 12.66
CA TRP A 22 -4.72 14.36 12.08
C TRP A 22 -3.39 13.61 12.18
N VAL A 23 -3.09 13.06 13.37
CA VAL A 23 -1.84 12.35 13.63
C VAL A 23 -1.74 11.08 12.79
N ASP A 24 -2.83 10.30 12.73
CA ASP A 24 -2.87 9.08 11.92
C ASP A 24 -2.73 9.40 10.43
N ASN A 25 -3.40 10.44 9.94
CA ASN A 25 -3.23 10.89 8.57
C ASN A 25 -1.77 11.24 8.26
N LEU A 26 -1.13 12.04 9.12
CA LEU A 26 0.26 12.46 8.92
C LEU A 26 1.21 11.25 8.96
N TYR A 27 1.02 10.37 9.93
CA TYR A 27 1.84 9.17 10.11
C TYR A 27 1.75 8.26 8.88
N TYR A 28 0.55 7.86 8.46
CA TYR A 28 0.39 6.89 7.37
C TYR A 28 0.72 7.45 5.99
N ASN A 29 0.59 8.77 5.80
CA ASN A 29 1.06 9.46 4.60
C ASN A 29 2.60 9.31 4.46
N HIS A 30 3.36 9.69 5.49
CA HIS A 30 4.83 9.55 5.47
C HIS A 30 5.31 8.10 5.54
N TYR A 31 4.61 7.25 6.29
CA TYR A 31 4.94 5.84 6.41
C TYR A 31 4.82 5.10 5.08
N SER A 32 3.80 5.42 4.27
CA SER A 32 3.66 4.84 2.92
C SER A 32 4.87 5.18 2.04
N GLU A 33 5.21 6.46 1.93
CA GLU A 33 6.29 6.94 1.05
C GLU A 33 7.69 6.57 1.56
N GLY A 34 7.90 6.64 2.88
CA GLY A 34 9.23 6.51 3.49
C GLY A 34 9.63 5.09 3.87
N THR A 35 8.65 4.21 4.12
CA THR A 35 8.91 2.87 4.68
C THR A 35 8.35 1.78 3.79
N LEU A 36 7.02 1.78 3.59
CA LEU A 36 6.33 0.64 3.03
C LEU A 36 6.56 0.48 1.53
N GLN A 37 6.34 1.54 0.73
CA GLN A 37 6.54 1.48 -0.71
C GLN A 37 8.01 1.16 -1.08
N PRO A 38 9.05 1.77 -0.47
CA PRO A 38 10.44 1.41 -0.73
C PRO A 38 10.74 -0.07 -0.44
N LEU A 39 10.22 -0.62 0.66
CA LEU A 39 10.37 -2.03 1.02
C LEU A 39 9.74 -2.94 -0.03
N LEU A 40 8.50 -2.63 -0.46
CA LEU A 40 7.78 -3.40 -1.46
C LEU A 40 8.47 -3.38 -2.83
N VAL A 41 8.98 -2.21 -3.24
CA VAL A 41 9.77 -2.04 -4.47
C VAL A 41 11.07 -2.83 -4.40
N MET A 42 11.81 -2.76 -3.29
CA MET A 42 13.02 -3.56 -3.10
C MET A 42 12.72 -5.05 -3.23
N GLY A 43 11.65 -5.53 -2.58
CA GLY A 43 11.17 -6.90 -2.72
C GLY A 43 10.88 -7.25 -4.18
N TYR A 44 10.18 -6.39 -4.92
CA TYR A 44 9.89 -6.62 -6.33
C TYR A 44 11.15 -6.69 -7.20
N ILE A 45 12.14 -5.81 -6.98
CA ILE A 45 13.42 -5.84 -7.71
C ILE A 45 14.12 -7.19 -7.55
N PHE A 46 14.16 -7.76 -6.34
CA PHE A 46 14.76 -9.08 -6.12
C PHE A 46 14.00 -10.22 -6.81
N THR A 47 12.71 -10.06 -7.11
CA THR A 47 11.98 -11.02 -7.96
C THR A 47 12.29 -10.87 -9.45
N LEU A 48 12.64 -9.66 -9.89
CA LEU A 48 12.96 -9.37 -11.29
C LEU A 48 14.37 -9.81 -11.70
N ILE A 49 15.36 -9.71 -10.79
CA ILE A 49 16.76 -10.03 -11.10
C ILE A 49 16.91 -11.46 -11.68
N PRO A 50 16.36 -12.53 -11.08
CA PRO A 50 16.44 -13.87 -11.65
C PRO A 50 15.75 -13.99 -13.01
N GLN A 51 14.59 -13.33 -13.19
CA GLN A 51 13.83 -13.38 -14.44
C GLN A 51 14.60 -12.76 -15.61
N ARG A 52 15.39 -11.73 -15.34
CA ARG A 52 16.24 -11.04 -16.34
C ARG A 52 17.64 -11.64 -16.46
N SER A 53 17.97 -12.67 -15.68
CA SER A 53 19.28 -13.33 -15.72
C SER A 53 19.39 -14.35 -16.87
N PRO A 54 20.57 -14.48 -17.50
CA PRO A 54 20.87 -15.55 -18.47
C PRO A 54 20.57 -16.93 -17.90
N LEU A 55 20.08 -17.84 -18.75
CA LEU A 55 19.62 -19.18 -18.35
C LEU A 55 20.63 -19.97 -17.50
N ILE A 56 21.92 -19.82 -17.79
CA ILE A 56 23.02 -20.54 -17.12
C ILE A 56 23.17 -20.11 -15.65
N ILE A 57 23.10 -18.80 -15.36
CA ILE A 57 23.29 -18.27 -14.00
C ILE A 57 21.98 -18.12 -13.23
N ARG A 58 20.84 -18.21 -13.93
CA ARG A 58 19.50 -18.00 -13.36
C ARG A 58 19.23 -18.82 -12.09
N PRO A 59 19.60 -20.12 -11.98
CA PRO A 59 19.37 -20.88 -10.75
C PRO A 59 20.12 -20.30 -9.53
N ILE A 60 21.35 -19.83 -9.75
CA ILE A 60 22.20 -19.22 -8.70
C ILE A 60 21.62 -17.86 -8.30
N ALA A 61 21.30 -17.01 -9.29
CA ALA A 61 20.66 -15.72 -9.04
C ALA A 61 19.35 -15.88 -8.27
N HIS A 62 18.53 -16.87 -8.63
CA HIS A 62 17.29 -17.20 -7.94
C HIS A 62 17.55 -17.61 -6.48
N ALA A 63 18.52 -18.48 -6.21
CA ALA A 63 18.84 -18.90 -4.85
C ALA A 63 19.30 -17.73 -3.96
N ILE A 64 20.18 -16.87 -4.47
CA ILE A 64 20.66 -15.69 -3.73
C ILE A 64 19.52 -14.71 -3.46
N CYS A 65 18.76 -14.33 -4.49
CA CYS A 65 17.66 -13.38 -4.34
C CYS A 65 16.57 -13.92 -3.40
N LYS A 66 16.24 -15.21 -3.48
CA LYS A 66 15.29 -15.85 -2.57
C LYS A 66 15.75 -15.80 -1.12
N ASN A 67 17.04 -16.04 -0.85
CA ASN A 67 17.58 -15.92 0.51
C ASN A 67 17.52 -14.48 1.03
N VAL A 68 17.86 -13.49 0.20
CA VAL A 68 17.76 -12.07 0.58
C VAL A 68 16.32 -11.68 0.89
N LEU A 69 15.37 -12.09 0.05
CA LEU A 69 13.94 -11.87 0.28
C LEU A 69 13.51 -12.47 1.63
N ASN A 70 13.81 -13.74 1.87
CA ASN A 70 13.40 -14.45 3.08
C ASN A 70 14.02 -13.87 4.36
N MET A 71 15.27 -13.41 4.31
CA MET A 71 15.97 -12.90 5.50
C MET A 71 15.67 -11.43 5.79
N LEU A 72 15.51 -10.60 4.75
CA LEU A 72 15.41 -9.14 4.92
C LEU A 72 14.02 -8.60 4.61
N VAL A 73 13.37 -9.09 3.55
CA VAL A 73 12.12 -8.48 3.06
C VAL A 73 10.90 -9.08 3.74
N GLU A 74 10.76 -10.41 3.72
CA GLU A 74 9.57 -11.09 4.22
C GLU A 74 9.28 -10.82 5.72
N PRO A 75 10.29 -10.76 6.62
CA PRO A 75 10.04 -10.40 8.02
C PRO A 75 9.49 -8.98 8.17
N GLN A 76 10.05 -8.01 7.43
CA GLN A 76 9.57 -6.64 7.45
C GLN A 76 8.18 -6.53 6.83
N VAL A 77 7.91 -7.23 5.74
CA VAL A 77 6.57 -7.27 5.12
C VAL A 77 5.54 -7.78 6.13
N LYS A 78 5.86 -8.86 6.85
CA LYS A 78 4.99 -9.40 7.90
C LYS A 78 4.75 -8.39 9.03
N THR A 79 5.81 -7.78 9.57
CA THR A 79 5.67 -6.78 10.64
C THR A 79 4.82 -5.59 10.21
N ASN A 80 5.07 -5.05 9.01
CA ASN A 80 4.31 -3.92 8.50
C ASN A 80 2.85 -4.30 8.22
N ALA A 81 2.60 -5.51 7.68
CA ALA A 81 1.25 -6.02 7.48
C ALA A 81 0.47 -6.15 8.81
N GLU A 82 1.11 -6.67 9.85
CA GLU A 82 0.51 -6.77 11.20
C GLU A 82 0.21 -5.39 11.79
N MET A 83 1.09 -4.41 11.62
CA MET A 83 0.86 -3.04 12.08
C MET A 83 -0.34 -2.39 11.37
N ILE A 84 -0.42 -2.52 10.04
CA ILE A 84 -1.54 -2.00 9.25
C ILE A 84 -2.86 -2.66 9.67
N GLU A 85 -2.85 -3.99 9.81
CA GLU A 85 -4.03 -4.75 10.21
C GLU A 85 -4.52 -4.32 11.60
N GLN A 86 -3.62 -4.17 12.56
CA GLN A 86 -3.96 -3.72 13.92
C GLN A 86 -4.49 -2.28 13.95
N HIS A 87 -3.97 -1.41 13.08
CA HIS A 87 -4.47 -0.05 12.96
C HIS A 87 -5.87 0.00 12.38
N LEU A 88 -6.08 -0.66 11.24
CA LEU A 88 -7.38 -0.72 10.57
C LEU A 88 -8.42 -1.45 11.42
N ALA A 89 -8.02 -2.38 12.28
CA ALA A 89 -8.91 -3.00 13.25
C ALA A 89 -9.47 -2.03 14.30
N LYS A 90 -8.73 -0.95 14.62
CA LYS A 90 -9.14 0.10 15.56
C LYS A 90 -9.87 1.25 14.88
N SER A 91 -9.74 1.39 13.56
CA SER A 91 -10.42 2.44 12.81
C SER A 91 -11.93 2.24 12.85
N PRO A 92 -12.72 3.27 13.27
CA PRO A 92 -14.17 3.18 13.33
C PRO A 92 -14.82 3.22 11.94
N SER A 93 -14.17 3.81 10.95
CA SER A 93 -14.69 3.98 9.59
C SER A 93 -14.05 3.03 8.56
N GLY A 94 -12.96 2.37 8.93
CA GLY A 94 -12.13 1.60 7.99
C GLY A 94 -11.10 2.46 7.24
N TRP A 95 -11.11 3.79 7.39
CA TRP A 95 -10.07 4.69 6.86
C TRP A 95 -8.94 4.87 7.87
N PHE A 96 -7.72 5.12 7.39
CA PHE A 96 -6.53 5.28 8.23
C PHE A 96 -6.66 6.44 9.22
N ALA A 97 -7.31 7.54 8.82
CA ALA A 97 -7.55 8.69 9.70
C ALA A 97 -8.82 8.57 10.56
N GLY A 98 -9.58 7.48 10.46
CA GLY A 98 -10.79 7.21 11.27
C GLY A 98 -12.01 8.10 11.00
N GLY A 99 -11.87 9.16 10.19
CA GLY A 99 -12.98 10.04 9.78
C GLY A 99 -13.95 9.38 8.80
N PRO A 100 -15.07 10.04 8.45
CA PRO A 100 -16.10 9.49 7.56
C PRO A 100 -15.68 9.44 6.07
N GLU A 101 -14.65 10.19 5.68
CA GLU A 101 -14.12 10.25 4.32
C GLU A 101 -12.62 9.90 4.32
N PRO A 102 -12.08 9.37 3.21
CA PRO A 102 -10.66 9.10 3.09
C PRO A 102 -9.86 10.40 3.07
N THR A 103 -8.60 10.31 3.45
CA THR A 103 -7.64 11.42 3.46
C THR A 103 -6.43 11.11 2.59
N SER A 104 -5.41 11.97 2.61
CA SER A 104 -4.14 11.73 1.92
C SER A 104 -3.52 10.37 2.27
N ALA A 105 -3.63 9.95 3.53
CA ALA A 105 -3.12 8.66 3.98
C ALA A 105 -3.76 7.50 3.22
N ASP A 106 -5.09 7.49 3.08
CA ASP A 106 -5.82 6.41 2.40
C ASP A 106 -5.44 6.29 0.93
N PHE A 107 -5.27 7.42 0.23
CA PHE A 107 -4.87 7.40 -1.18
C PHE A 107 -3.46 6.82 -1.38
N LEU A 108 -2.51 7.13 -0.50
CA LEU A 108 -1.15 6.59 -0.57
C LEU A 108 -1.08 5.14 -0.08
N MET A 109 -1.89 4.79 0.92
CA MET A 109 -1.93 3.44 1.48
C MET A 109 -2.71 2.47 0.58
N SER A 110 -3.66 2.94 -0.25
CA SER A 110 -4.40 2.09 -1.20
C SER A 110 -3.45 1.23 -2.03
N PHE A 111 -2.50 1.86 -2.71
CA PHE A 111 -1.52 1.16 -3.55
C PHE A 111 -0.64 0.20 -2.75
N ALA A 112 -0.22 0.60 -1.55
CA ALA A 112 0.65 -0.23 -0.72
C ALA A 112 -0.10 -1.48 -0.19
N CYS A 113 -1.35 -1.32 0.25
CA CYS A 113 -2.22 -2.41 0.69
C CYS A 113 -2.59 -3.35 -0.47
N GLU A 114 -2.91 -2.80 -1.65
CA GLU A 114 -3.15 -3.58 -2.87
C GLU A 114 -1.94 -4.43 -3.24
N THR A 115 -0.74 -3.83 -3.23
CA THR A 115 0.50 -4.55 -3.51
C THR A 115 0.77 -5.63 -2.47
N LEU A 116 0.51 -5.35 -1.19
CA LEU A 116 0.65 -6.32 -0.11
C LEU A 116 -0.27 -7.53 -0.31
N ILE A 117 -1.51 -7.31 -0.77
CA ILE A 117 -2.45 -8.39 -1.11
C ILE A 117 -1.95 -9.17 -2.33
N ALA A 118 -1.57 -8.46 -3.41
CA ALA A 118 -1.18 -9.05 -4.68
C ALA A 118 0.10 -9.90 -4.60
N ARG A 119 1.02 -9.58 -3.67
CA ARG A 119 2.22 -10.39 -3.38
C ARG A 119 1.89 -11.81 -2.94
N GLY A 120 0.69 -12.05 -2.40
CA GLY A 120 0.31 -13.33 -1.84
C GLY A 120 1.02 -13.63 -0.50
N GLY A 121 1.06 -14.89 -0.10
CA GLY A 121 1.74 -15.30 1.15
C GLY A 121 0.96 -15.04 2.44
N GLY A 122 -0.26 -14.52 2.36
CA GLY A 122 -1.18 -14.42 3.50
C GLY A 122 -0.84 -13.34 4.54
N ALA A 123 0.10 -12.44 4.23
CA ALA A 123 0.47 -11.35 5.14
C ALA A 123 -0.66 -10.33 5.34
N ALA A 124 -1.41 -10.01 4.29
CA ALA A 124 -2.55 -9.09 4.38
C ALA A 124 -3.73 -9.74 5.13
N GLY A 125 -4.07 -9.15 6.28
CA GLY A 125 -5.20 -9.57 7.11
C GLY A 125 -6.56 -9.11 6.58
N PRO A 126 -7.66 -9.54 7.22
CA PRO A 126 -9.02 -9.24 6.79
C PRO A 126 -9.36 -7.74 6.79
N LYS A 127 -8.84 -6.94 7.73
CA LYS A 127 -9.11 -5.49 7.76
C LYS A 127 -8.38 -4.75 6.64
N THR A 128 -7.16 -5.19 6.33
CA THR A 128 -6.42 -4.69 5.17
C THR A 128 -7.17 -4.96 3.87
N LYS A 129 -7.72 -6.17 3.70
CA LYS A 129 -8.55 -6.51 2.54
C LYS A 129 -9.84 -5.70 2.49
N ALA A 130 -10.54 -5.58 3.61
CA ALA A 130 -11.77 -4.78 3.71
C ALA A 130 -11.52 -3.29 3.40
N PHE A 131 -10.37 -2.74 3.78
CA PHE A 131 -9.97 -1.39 3.40
C PHE A 131 -9.80 -1.23 1.88
N VAL A 132 -9.14 -2.20 1.22
CA VAL A 132 -8.98 -2.16 -0.24
C VAL A 132 -10.33 -2.29 -0.95
N GLU A 133 -11.19 -3.20 -0.49
CA GLU A 133 -12.57 -3.33 -1.00
C GLU A 133 -13.38 -2.04 -0.81
N LEU A 134 -13.26 -1.39 0.36
CA LEU A 134 -13.88 -0.11 0.65
C LEU A 134 -13.39 0.99 -0.31
N ALA A 135 -12.08 1.04 -0.58
CA ALA A 135 -11.49 1.99 -1.53
C ALA A 135 -12.00 1.76 -2.96
N HIS A 136 -11.99 0.51 -3.43
CA HIS A 136 -12.45 0.11 -4.76
C HIS A 136 -13.95 0.30 -4.95
N GLY A 137 -14.73 0.16 -3.89
CA GLY A 137 -16.17 0.35 -3.89
C GLY A 137 -16.61 1.79 -4.22
N ARG A 138 -15.74 2.78 -4.02
CA ARG A 138 -16.04 4.20 -4.25
C ARG A 138 -16.27 4.50 -5.73
N ASP A 139 -17.34 5.22 -6.05
CA ASP A 139 -17.61 5.64 -7.44
C ASP A 139 -16.48 6.48 -8.04
N ALA A 140 -15.75 7.24 -7.20
CA ALA A 140 -14.58 7.97 -7.64
C ALA A 140 -13.45 7.06 -8.11
N PHE A 141 -13.26 5.90 -7.46
CA PHE A 141 -12.27 4.91 -7.85
C PHE A 141 -12.65 4.25 -9.17
N LYS A 142 -13.90 3.80 -9.30
CA LYS A 142 -14.44 3.22 -10.55
C LYS A 142 -14.29 4.16 -11.75
N ARG A 143 -14.67 5.44 -11.59
CA ARG A 143 -14.47 6.46 -12.64
C ARG A 143 -13.01 6.71 -12.95
N ALA A 144 -12.11 6.57 -11.97
CA ALA A 144 -10.68 6.70 -12.20
C ALA A 144 -10.15 5.53 -13.03
N LEU A 145 -10.59 4.29 -12.77
CA LEU A 145 -10.26 3.12 -13.58
C LEU A 145 -10.73 3.26 -15.03
N GLU A 146 -11.98 3.66 -15.24
CA GLU A 146 -12.56 3.86 -16.58
C GLU A 146 -11.74 4.85 -17.43
N LYS A 147 -11.19 5.89 -16.79
CA LYS A 147 -10.36 6.91 -17.44
C LYS A 147 -8.88 6.54 -17.52
N GLY A 148 -8.40 5.73 -16.58
CA GLY A 148 -6.99 5.38 -16.41
C GLY A 148 -6.53 4.18 -17.24
N GLY A 149 -7.46 3.33 -17.70
CA GLY A 149 -7.15 2.11 -18.44
C GLY A 149 -6.93 0.90 -17.53
N GLU A 150 -6.28 -0.15 -18.05
CA GLU A 150 -6.03 -1.37 -17.27
C GLU A 150 -5.24 -1.08 -15.98
N TYR A 151 -5.80 -1.52 -14.86
CA TYR A 151 -5.17 -1.44 -13.55
C TYR A 151 -4.97 -2.85 -13.02
N ALA A 152 -3.72 -3.23 -12.76
CA ALA A 152 -3.37 -4.60 -12.41
C ALA A 152 -3.89 -5.06 -11.03
N TYR A 153 -4.44 -4.15 -10.23
CA TYR A 153 -4.81 -4.39 -8.84
C TYR A 153 -6.28 -4.13 -8.52
N ALA A 154 -7.13 -3.83 -9.51
CA ALA A 154 -8.59 -3.69 -9.34
C ALA A 154 -9.39 -4.55 -10.33
#